data_AF-A0A150NN82-F1
#
_entry.id   AF-A0A150NN82-F1
#
_cell.length_a   1.000
_cell.length_b   1.000
_cell.length_c   1.000
_cell.angle_alpha   90.00
_cell.angle_beta   90.00
_cell.angle_gamma   90.00
#
_symmetry.space_group_name_H-M   'P 1'
#
loop_
_entity.id
_entity.type
_entity.pdbx_description
1 polymer ?
#
loop_
_entity_poly.entity_id
_entity_poly.type
_entity_poly.pdbx_seq_one_letter_code
_entity_poly.pdbx_strand_id
1 'polypeptide(L)'
;MADKTLNEEMRRLLKQNAQSLVEGELFIRQQFFKELEISDQEMEQHPIAPTCYHYISHIYRQFAEPNLGIAFASLLPCPWLYHDIGKSLNLKPSPNPLYQQWIETYITDELEQQIREEEALVNQLYRESDETDKKKC
;
A
#
# COMPACT_ATOMS: atom_id res chain seq x y z
N MET A 1 8.26 -3.65 11.82
CA MET A 1 7.14 -4.58 12.12
C MET A 1 7.50 -6.01 11.75
N ALA A 2 8.05 -6.27 10.57
CA ALA A 2 8.53 -7.59 10.15
C ALA A 2 9.50 -8.26 11.17
N ASP A 3 10.39 -7.48 11.78
CA ASP A 3 11.33 -8.01 12.79
C ASP A 3 10.69 -8.24 14.17
N LYS A 4 9.49 -7.70 14.40
CA LYS A 4 8.76 -7.80 15.67
C LYS A 4 7.76 -8.95 15.69
N THR A 5 7.32 -9.44 14.53
CA THR A 5 6.34 -10.52 14.45
C THR A 5 6.99 -11.90 14.52
N LEU A 6 6.35 -12.83 15.23
CA LEU A 6 6.71 -14.25 15.24
C LEU A 6 5.95 -15.05 14.18
N ASN A 7 4.95 -14.45 13.52
CA ASN A 7 4.23 -15.07 12.43
C ASN A 7 5.09 -14.99 11.14
N GLU A 8 5.51 -16.15 10.64
CA GLU A 8 6.41 -16.25 9.48
C GLU A 8 5.75 -15.74 8.20
N GLU A 9 4.46 -15.99 8.01
CA GLU A 9 3.69 -15.53 6.86
C GLU A 9 3.56 -14.01 6.86
N MET A 10 3.19 -13.41 8.00
CA MET A 10 3.17 -11.96 8.19
C MET A 10 4.54 -11.35 7.89
N ARG A 11 5.62 -11.97 8.38
CA ARG A 11 6.99 -11.49 8.13
C ARG A 11 7.33 -11.52 6.64
N ARG A 12 6.97 -12.60 5.94
CA ARG A 12 7.19 -12.73 4.50
C ARG A 12 6.45 -11.63 3.73
N LEU A 13 5.15 -11.48 3.96
CA LEU A 13 4.31 -10.48 3.30
C LEU A 13 4.83 -9.06 3.54
N LEU A 14 5.19 -8.73 4.78
CA LEU A 14 5.75 -7.41 5.09
C LEU A 14 7.07 -7.11 4.38
N LYS A 15 7.93 -8.12 4.19
CA LYS A 15 9.18 -7.94 3.44
C LYS A 15 8.91 -7.79 1.94
N GLN A 16 7.99 -8.59 1.41
CA GLN A 16 7.55 -8.49 0.03
C GLN A 16 6.97 -7.11 -0.28
N ASN A 17 6.06 -6.61 0.57
CA ASN A 17 5.49 -5.27 0.42
C ASN A 17 6.54 -4.17 0.44
N ALA A 18 7.49 -4.26 1.37
CA ALA A 18 8.58 -3.29 1.45
C ALA A 18 9.42 -3.28 0.16
N GLN A 19 9.67 -4.46 -0.43
CA GLN A 19 10.39 -4.55 -1.70
C GLN A 19 9.56 -3.99 -2.86
N SER A 20 8.30 -4.39 -3.00
CA SER A 20 7.41 -3.89 -4.06
C SER A 20 7.20 -2.38 -4.00
N LEU A 21 7.18 -1.78 -2.80
CA LEU A 21 7.12 -0.32 -2.65
C LEU A 21 8.39 0.38 -3.16
N VAL A 22 9.57 -0.19 -2.92
CA VAL A 22 10.84 0.35 -3.43
C VAL A 22 10.87 0.28 -4.96
N GLU A 23 10.46 -0.85 -5.52
CA GLU A 23 10.39 -1.05 -6.98
C GLU A 23 9.37 -0.10 -7.62
N GLY A 24 8.20 0.07 -7.00
CA GLY A 24 7.18 1.02 -7.42
C GLY A 24 7.67 2.47 -7.37
N GLU A 25 8.37 2.88 -6.31
CA GLU A 25 8.94 4.22 -6.22
C GLU A 25 9.96 4.48 -7.34
N LEU A 26 10.84 3.51 -7.62
CA LEU A 26 11.80 3.62 -8.71
C LEU A 26 11.11 3.76 -10.07
N PHE A 27 10.06 2.97 -10.31
CA PHE A 27 9.26 3.06 -11.54
C PHE A 27 8.62 4.44 -11.69
N ILE A 28 7.96 4.96 -10.64
CA ILE A 28 7.34 6.29 -10.66
C ILE A 28 8.37 7.39 -10.90
N ARG A 29 9.52 7.35 -10.21
CA ARG A 29 10.59 8.34 -10.39
C ARG A 29 11.20 8.31 -11.78
N GLN A 30 11.44 7.13 -12.34
CA GLN A 30 12.11 7.03 -13.65
C GLN A 30 11.19 7.34 -14.82
N GLN A 31 9.92 6.94 -14.74
CA GLN A 31 8.95 7.12 -15.83
C GLN A 31 8.16 8.42 -15.64
N PHE A 32 7.38 8.53 -14.57
CA PHE A 32 6.42 9.63 -14.40
C PHE A 32 7.09 10.98 -14.17
N PHE A 33 8.14 11.07 -13.35
CA PHE A 33 8.77 12.38 -13.12
C PHE A 33 9.43 12.91 -14.38
N LYS A 34 10.00 12.02 -15.20
CA LYS A 34 10.56 12.40 -16.49
C LYS A 34 9.49 12.90 -17.46
N GLU A 35 8.35 12.21 -17.54
CA GLU A 35 7.23 12.62 -18.40
C GLU A 35 6.53 13.90 -17.92
N LEU A 36 6.52 14.15 -16.61
CA LEU A 36 5.94 15.34 -15.98
C LEU A 36 6.93 16.49 -15.79
N GLU A 37 8.19 16.31 -16.22
CA GLU A 37 9.29 17.28 -16.07
C GLU A 37 9.54 17.73 -14.61
N ILE A 38 9.27 16.85 -13.64
CA ILE A 38 9.47 17.11 -12.20
C ILE A 38 10.96 16.99 -11.88
N SER A 39 11.55 18.07 -11.36
CA SER A 39 12.96 18.11 -10.97
C SER A 39 13.19 17.69 -9.51
N ASP A 40 14.40 17.21 -9.20
CA ASP A 40 14.79 16.90 -7.81
C ASP A 40 14.72 18.15 -6.91
N GLN A 41 15.08 19.32 -7.45
CA GLN A 41 15.02 20.58 -6.73
C GLN A 41 13.58 20.97 -6.38
N GLU A 42 12.63 20.79 -7.30
CA GLU A 42 11.20 21.00 -7.05
C GLU A 42 10.71 20.06 -5.94
N MET A 43 11.08 18.78 -6.00
CA MET A 43 10.73 17.79 -4.98
C MET A 43 11.27 18.15 -3.59
N GLU A 44 12.53 18.61 -3.48
CA GLU A 44 13.14 19.03 -2.21
C GLU A 44 12.44 20.27 -1.61
N GLN A 45 11.90 21.14 -2.45
CA GLN A 45 11.23 22.36 -2.02
C GLN A 45 9.75 22.16 -1.68
N HIS A 46 9.17 21.00 -2.01
CA HIS A 46 7.78 20.70 -1.73
C HIS A 46 7.60 20.01 -0.36
N PRO A 47 7.02 20.71 0.62
CA PRO A 47 6.72 20.08 1.91
C PRO A 47 5.62 19.03 1.75
N ILE A 48 5.64 18.02 2.61
CA ILE A 48 4.59 17.01 2.68
C ILE A 48 3.24 17.69 2.94
N ALA A 49 2.25 17.38 2.09
CA ALA A 49 0.89 17.89 2.26
C ALA A 49 0.30 17.49 3.62
N PRO A 50 -0.46 18.36 4.31
CA PRO A 50 -1.02 18.03 5.63
C PRO A 50 -1.84 16.73 5.66
N THR A 51 -2.57 16.43 4.60
CA THR A 51 -3.35 15.18 4.46
C THR A 51 -2.44 13.96 4.38
N CYS A 52 -1.34 14.03 3.63
CA CYS A 52 -0.33 12.97 3.56
C CYS A 52 0.33 12.77 4.94
N TYR A 53 0.67 13.86 5.62
CA TYR A 53 1.22 13.80 6.98
C TYR A 53 0.26 13.12 7.97
N HIS A 54 -1.04 13.46 7.93
CA HIS A 54 -2.05 12.80 8.77
C HIS A 54 -2.20 11.31 8.47
N TYR A 55 -2.18 10.94 7.19
CA TYR A 55 -2.25 9.53 6.78
C TYR A 55 -1.04 8.74 7.30
N ILE A 56 0.18 9.25 7.08
CA ILE A 56 1.41 8.63 7.58
C ILE A 56 1.38 8.53 9.11
N SER A 57 0.96 9.59 9.80
CA SER A 57 0.83 9.62 11.25
C SER A 57 -0.18 8.59 11.78
N HIS A 58 -1.28 8.40 11.07
CA HIS A 58 -2.26 7.35 11.39
C HIS A 58 -1.62 5.96 11.29
N ILE A 59 -0.90 5.65 10.20
CA ILE A 59 -0.22 4.35 10.05
C ILE A 59 0.83 4.13 11.17
N TYR A 60 1.63 5.16 11.50
CA TYR A 60 2.59 5.06 12.61
C TYR A 60 1.91 4.82 13.96
N ARG A 61 0.72 5.39 14.18
CA ARG A 61 -0.08 5.13 15.38
C ARG A 61 -0.53 3.66 15.43
N GLN A 62 -0.96 3.09 14.32
CA GLN A 62 -1.34 1.67 14.26
C GLN A 62 -0.16 0.76 14.58
N PHE A 63 1.07 1.12 14.18
CA PHE A 63 2.28 0.38 14.53
C PHE A 63 2.66 0.41 16.02
N ALA A 64 2.05 1.33 16.79
CA ALA A 64 2.20 1.37 18.25
C ALA A 64 1.18 0.47 18.98
N GLU A 65 0.17 -0.07 18.28
CA GLU A 65 -0.75 -1.03 18.90
C GLU A 65 0.00 -2.31 19.33
N PRO A 66 -0.27 -2.85 20.53
CA PRO A 66 0.37 -4.08 21.00
C PRO A 66 0.07 -5.29 20.11
N ASN A 67 -1.13 -5.32 19.51
CA ASN A 67 -1.52 -6.38 18.59
C ASN A 67 -1.03 -6.05 17.18
N LEU A 68 -0.02 -6.79 16.72
CA LEU A 68 0.57 -6.64 15.39
C LEU A 68 -0.40 -6.99 14.25
N GLY A 69 -1.46 -7.74 14.51
CA GLY A 69 -2.51 -8.02 13.54
C GLY A 69 -3.33 -6.79 13.18
N ILE A 70 -3.59 -5.89 14.14
CA ILE A 70 -4.25 -4.60 13.88
C ILE A 70 -3.35 -3.70 13.03
N ALA A 71 -2.06 -3.66 13.38
CA ALA A 71 -1.06 -2.92 12.63
C ALA A 71 -0.93 -3.44 11.18
N PHE A 72 -0.94 -4.76 10.99
CA PHE A 72 -0.92 -5.40 9.68
C PHE A 72 -2.18 -5.09 8.87
N ALA A 73 -3.37 -5.23 9.47
CA ALA A 73 -4.65 -4.92 8.83
C ALA A 73 -4.74 -3.47 8.33
N SER A 74 -4.10 -2.52 9.03
CA SER A 74 -4.09 -1.11 8.61
C SER A 74 -3.35 -0.83 7.29
N LEU A 75 -2.52 -1.76 6.82
CA LEU A 75 -1.75 -1.61 5.58
C LEU A 75 -2.52 -2.08 4.34
N LEU A 76 -3.48 -3.01 4.50
CA LEU A 76 -4.23 -3.61 3.40
C LEU A 76 -5.11 -2.63 2.59
N PRO A 77 -5.78 -1.62 3.18
CA PRO A 77 -6.72 -0.79 2.43
C PRO A 77 -6.11 -0.01 1.27
N CYS A 78 -4.83 0.38 1.38
CA CYS A 78 -4.17 1.19 0.35
C CYS A 78 -3.99 0.41 -0.97
N PRO A 79 -3.24 -0.71 -1.02
CA PRO A 79 -3.08 -1.47 -2.26
C PRO A 79 -4.40 -2.00 -2.80
N TRP A 80 -5.29 -2.48 -1.93
CA TRP A 80 -6.59 -2.99 -2.35
C TRP A 80 -7.45 -1.91 -3.03
N LEU A 81 -7.60 -0.74 -2.41
CA LEU A 81 -8.41 0.34 -2.98
C LEU A 81 -7.86 0.79 -4.34
N TYR A 82 -6.54 0.93 -4.47
CA TYR A 82 -5.91 1.33 -5.72
C TYR A 82 -6.09 0.29 -6.82
N HIS A 83 -5.99 -0.99 -6.49
CA HIS A 83 -6.26 -2.07 -7.43
C HIS A 83 -7.71 -2.07 -7.92
N ASP A 84 -8.67 -1.92 -7.02
CA ASP A 84 -10.10 -1.86 -7.36
C ASP A 84 -10.44 -0.63 -8.21
N ILE A 85 -9.89 0.55 -7.86
CA ILE A 85 -10.02 1.76 -8.67
C ILE A 85 -9.38 1.56 -10.04
N GLY A 86 -8.18 1.00 -10.12
CA GLY A 86 -7.48 0.71 -11.37
C GLY A 86 -8.33 -0.19 -12.28
N LYS A 87 -8.86 -1.29 -11.75
CA LYS A 87 -9.74 -2.20 -12.50
C LYS A 87 -10.99 -1.52 -12.99
N SER A 88 -11.62 -0.70 -12.14
CA SER A 88 -12.81 0.07 -12.51
C SER A 88 -12.53 1.06 -13.65
N LEU A 89 -11.43 1.81 -13.56
CA LEU A 89 -11.03 2.77 -14.57
C LEU A 89 -10.62 2.09 -15.89
N ASN A 90 -9.99 0.92 -15.82
CA ASN A 90 -9.55 0.20 -17.01
C ASN A 90 -10.72 -0.35 -17.87
N LEU A 91 -11.95 -0.40 -17.33
CA LEU A 91 -13.15 -0.70 -18.13
C LEU A 91 -13.40 0.35 -19.21
N LYS A 92 -12.90 1.58 -19.02
CA LYS A 92 -12.93 2.65 -20.00
C LYS A 92 -11.53 3.30 -20.08
N PRO A 93 -10.64 2.73 -20.91
CA PRO A 93 -9.26 3.19 -21.01
C PRO A 93 -9.15 4.69 -21.26
N SER A 94 -8.14 5.30 -20.64
CA SER A 94 -7.88 6.73 -20.79
C SER A 94 -7.33 7.03 -22.19
N PRO A 95 -7.80 8.08 -22.87
CA PRO A 95 -7.16 8.56 -24.10
C PRO A 95 -5.80 9.22 -23.85
N ASN A 96 -5.48 9.56 -22.59
CA ASN A 96 -4.18 10.07 -22.20
C ASN A 96 -3.25 8.90 -21.81
N PRO A 97 -2.15 8.66 -22.54
CA PRO A 97 -1.22 7.57 -22.27
C PRO A 97 -0.66 7.57 -20.85
N LEU A 98 -0.36 8.74 -20.27
CA LEU A 98 0.17 8.86 -18.92
C LEU A 98 -0.82 8.32 -17.87
N TYR A 99 -2.10 8.64 -18.04
CA TYR A 99 -3.14 8.16 -17.13
C TYR A 99 -3.42 6.67 -17.33
N GLN A 100 -3.34 6.18 -18.56
CA GLN A 100 -3.47 4.76 -18.84
C GLN A 100 -2.31 3.97 -18.20
N GLN A 101 -1.08 4.44 -18.32
CA GLN A 101 0.10 3.85 -17.68
C GLN A 101 -0.03 3.82 -16.15
N TRP A 102 -0.59 4.89 -15.57
CA TRP A 102 -0.86 4.93 -14.12
C TRP A 102 -1.87 3.87 -13.72
N ILE A 103 -2.97 3.71 -14.48
CA ILE A 103 -3.98 2.68 -14.24
C ILE A 103 -3.35 1.28 -14.32
N GLU A 104 -2.55 1.04 -15.34
CA GLU A 104 -1.87 -0.24 -15.60
C GLU A 104 -0.91 -0.65 -14.47
N THR A 105 -0.36 0.33 -13.74
CA THR A 105 0.53 0.09 -12.59
C THR A 105 -0.20 -0.63 -11.44
N TYR A 106 -1.50 -0.44 -11.28
CA TYR A 106 -2.28 -0.96 -10.15
C TYR A 106 -3.13 -2.19 -10.48
N ILE A 107 -3.17 -2.65 -11.73
CA ILE A 107 -4.01 -3.79 -12.15
C ILE A 107 -3.20 -5.05 -12.47
N THR A 108 -1.98 -5.14 -11.94
CA THR A 108 -1.10 -6.28 -12.17
C THR A 108 -1.60 -7.52 -11.42
N ASP A 109 -1.44 -8.69 -12.03
CA ASP A 109 -1.79 -9.98 -11.41
C ASP A 109 -0.99 -10.22 -10.12
N GLU A 110 0.25 -9.73 -10.07
CA GLU A 110 1.11 -9.81 -8.89
C GLU A 110 0.51 -9.02 -7.71
N LEU A 111 0.03 -7.79 -7.95
CA LEU A 111 -0.63 -7.01 -6.91
C LEU A 111 -1.94 -7.65 -6.45
N GLU A 112 -2.74 -8.19 -7.40
CA GLU A 112 -3.97 -8.91 -7.05
C GLU A 112 -3.67 -10.14 -6.15
N GLN A 113 -2.61 -10.89 -6.46
CA GLN A 113 -2.19 -12.04 -5.66
C GLN A 113 -1.70 -11.61 -4.27
N GLN A 114 -0.92 -10.54 -4.18
CA GLN A 114 -0.45 -10.01 -2.89
C GLN A 114 -1.63 -9.57 -2.01
N ILE A 115 -2.59 -8.83 -2.56
CA ILE A 115 -3.82 -8.41 -1.84
C ILE A 115 -4.57 -9.63 -1.31
N ARG A 116 -4.74 -10.68 -2.12
CA ARG A 116 -5.44 -11.91 -1.70
C ARG A 116 -4.72 -12.63 -0.55
N GLU A 117 -3.39 -12.69 -0.56
CA GLU A 117 -2.60 -13.29 0.53
C GLU A 117 -2.72 -12.48 1.82
N GLU A 118 -2.63 -11.15 1.73
CA GLU A 118 -2.81 -10.28 2.88
C GLU A 118 -4.22 -10.34 3.45
N GLU A 119 -5.25 -10.33 2.59
CA GLU A 119 -6.64 -10.46 2.99
C GLU A 119 -6.89 -11.78 3.72
N ALA A 120 -6.33 -12.89 3.21
CA ALA A 120 -6.44 -14.19 3.85
C ALA A 120 -5.83 -14.18 5.27
N LEU A 121 -4.64 -13.58 5.41
CA LEU A 121 -3.97 -13.47 6.70
C LEU A 121 -4.72 -12.53 7.66
N VAL A 122 -5.20 -11.36 7.19
CA VAL A 122 -6.03 -10.46 8.00
C VAL A 122 -7.29 -11.18 8.49
N ASN A 123 -7.97 -11.91 7.61
CA ASN A 123 -9.16 -12.69 7.96
C ASN A 123 -8.87 -13.83 8.95
N GLN A 124 -7.67 -14.40 8.93
CA GLN A 124 -7.23 -15.37 9.93
C GLN A 124 -7.01 -14.67 11.28
N LEU A 125 -6.21 -13.60 11.30
CA LEU A 125 -5.89 -12.85 12.51
C LEU A 125 -7.15 -12.29 13.18
N TYR A 126 -8.13 -11.83 12.41
CA TYR A 126 -9.44 -11.39 12.90
C TYR A 126 -10.20 -12.51 13.62
N ARG A 127 -10.20 -13.74 13.08
CA ARG A 127 -10.86 -14.91 13.68
C ARG A 127 -10.21 -15.33 15.00
N GLU A 128 -8.90 -15.17 15.10
CA GLU A 128 -8.10 -15.50 16.29
C GLU A 128 -8.13 -14.39 17.36
N SER A 129 -8.60 -13.19 17.01
CA SER A 129 -8.64 -12.02 17.91
C SER A 129 -9.81 -12.05 18.89
N ASP A 130 -9.65 -11.36 20.02
CA ASP A 130 -10.73 -11.14 20.97
C ASP A 130 -11.70 -10.04 20.50
N GLU A 131 -12.84 -9.89 21.20
CA GLU A 131 -13.87 -8.90 20.85
C GLU A 131 -13.42 -7.43 21.01
N THR A 132 -12.35 -7.17 21.75
CA THR A 132 -11.80 -5.81 21.89
C THR A 132 -10.98 -5.46 20.66
N ASP A 133 -10.13 -6.39 20.22
CA ASP A 133 -9.26 -6.20 19.07
C ASP A 133 -10.04 -6.23 17.75
N LYS A 134 -11.10 -7.04 17.64
CA LYS A 134 -12.00 -7.04 16.47
C LYS A 134 -12.67 -5.68 16.20
N LYS A 135 -12.87 -4.85 17.23
CA LYS A 135 -13.45 -3.49 17.07
C LYS A 135 -12.42 -2.46 16.59
N LYS A 136 -11.14 -2.82 16.64
CA LYS A 136 -10.03 -1.96 16.22
C LYS A 136 -9.49 -2.33 14.83
N CYS A 137 -9.76 -3.54 14.35
CA CYS A 137 -9.53 -3.99 12.98
C CYS A 137 -10.55 -3.39 12.02
#